data_AF-A0A7E5WEY4-F1
#
_entry.id   AF-A0A7E5WEY4-F1
#
_cell.length_a   1.000
_cell.length_b   1.000
_cell.length_c   1.000
_cell.angle_alpha   90.00
_cell.angle_beta   90.00
_cell.angle_gamma   90.00
#
_symmetry.space_group_name_H-M   'P 1'
#
loop_
_entity.id
_entity.type
_entity.pdbx_description
1 polymer ?
#
loop_
_entity_poly.entity_id
_entity_poly.type
_entity_poly.pdbx_seq_one_letter_code
_entity_poly.pdbx_strand_id
1 'polypeptide(L)'
;FPFQLEFRGSLVQQLRDVTKKLGLSIATLHSAVAQLDLFMDSHRLRADRLTHVALACLSLAAKSEEKFSRAPTLKTLSKISGVQLCGKTFRQLEWMVGQHVRWRLLAPTPVTYAALLAQYVVTDSDLTTRHPKFVRRFKRDGAKLLEAYLDLTLSDVRLKVVECVDVGCACVACARAELGLAAWPAWLAARAARQPAAVAPLARLLQRMMQIMKSRETSVESEIDQGYSSARTSPNQTPSTSPSFHVERRPDGNYTVLDLEESNTQSITQPYTLPTAVDMTLQRVNTATDYRYCRSRRLVDASLEVQPSTSVAVKRGIDTNVDIERKRYRLASQMSQVLL
;
A
#
# COMPACT_ATOMS: atom_id res chain seq x y z
N PHE A 1 8.83 14.10 -16.97
CA PHE A 1 8.36 12.71 -16.90
C PHE A 1 9.46 11.64 -16.83
N PRO A 2 10.65 11.71 -17.48
CA PRO A 2 11.61 10.58 -17.43
C PRO A 2 12.50 10.50 -16.17
N PHE A 3 12.91 11.63 -15.56
CA PHE A 3 13.99 11.62 -14.55
C PHE A 3 13.70 10.92 -13.21
N GLN A 4 12.44 10.74 -12.81
CA GLN A 4 12.12 10.10 -11.51
C GLN A 4 11.75 8.62 -11.61
N LEU A 5 11.48 8.14 -12.83
CA LEU A 5 11.10 6.76 -13.08
C LEU A 5 12.24 5.79 -12.71
N GLU A 6 13.48 6.23 -12.89
CA GLU A 6 14.70 5.50 -12.56
C GLU A 6 14.79 5.19 -11.06
N PHE A 7 14.32 6.09 -10.19
CA PHE A 7 14.34 5.89 -8.74
C PHE A 7 13.16 5.06 -8.24
N ARG A 8 12.07 4.94 -9.02
CA ARG A 8 10.85 4.25 -8.59
C ARG A 8 11.13 2.82 -8.16
N GLY A 9 11.92 2.08 -8.93
CA GLY A 9 12.25 0.68 -8.61
C GLY A 9 12.89 0.54 -7.23
N SER A 10 13.91 1.36 -6.94
CA SER A 10 14.60 1.38 -5.64
C SER A 10 13.67 1.83 -4.50
N LEU A 11 12.84 2.84 -4.73
CA LEU A 11 11.89 3.33 -3.72
C LEU A 11 10.81 2.28 -3.39
N VAL A 12 10.24 1.63 -4.41
CA VAL A 12 9.27 0.55 -4.21
C VAL A 12 9.92 -0.62 -3.45
N GLN A 13 11.15 -0.99 -3.79
CA GLN A 13 11.86 -2.04 -3.06
C GLN A 13 12.10 -1.66 -1.59
N GLN A 14 12.52 -0.40 -1.33
CA GLN A 14 12.67 0.09 0.03
C GLN A 14 11.34 0.06 0.81
N LEU A 15 10.24 0.44 0.16
CA LEU A 15 8.91 0.36 0.75
C LEU A 15 8.49 -1.09 1.05
N ARG A 16 8.78 -2.05 0.15
CA ARG A 16 8.56 -3.48 0.40
C ARG A 16 9.31 -3.95 1.66
N ASP A 17 10.59 -3.62 1.76
CA ASP A 17 11.44 -4.06 2.88
C ASP A 17 10.95 -3.48 4.22
N VAL A 18 10.61 -2.20 4.25
CA VAL A 18 10.09 -1.54 5.46
C VAL A 18 8.72 -2.09 5.83
N THR A 19 7.83 -2.29 4.86
CA THR A 19 6.51 -2.91 5.05
C THR A 19 6.63 -4.30 5.66
N LYS A 20 7.54 -5.14 5.13
CA LYS A 20 7.81 -6.50 5.63
C LYS A 20 8.34 -6.48 7.06
N LYS A 21 9.32 -5.62 7.36
CA LYS A 21 9.90 -5.49 8.72
C LYS A 21 8.88 -5.00 9.75
N LEU A 22 7.95 -4.15 9.34
CA LEU A 22 6.85 -3.67 10.19
C LEU A 22 5.66 -4.66 10.26
N GLY A 23 5.65 -5.70 9.44
CA GLY A 23 4.51 -6.61 9.30
C GLY A 23 3.25 -5.91 8.81
N LEU A 24 3.37 -4.86 8.00
CA LEU A 24 2.22 -4.19 7.40
C LEU A 24 1.63 -5.04 6.27
N SER A 25 0.36 -4.83 5.98
CA SER A 25 -0.34 -5.59 4.95
C SER A 25 0.00 -5.12 3.53
N ILE A 26 -0.22 -6.01 2.55
CA ILE A 26 0.04 -5.69 1.13
C ILE A 26 -0.79 -4.51 0.61
N ALA A 27 -2.04 -4.31 1.07
CA ALA A 27 -2.80 -3.13 0.62
C ALA A 27 -2.20 -1.82 1.15
N THR A 28 -1.58 -1.81 2.33
CA THR A 28 -0.85 -0.64 2.85
C THR A 28 0.31 -0.28 1.92
N LEU A 29 1.06 -1.28 1.45
CA LEU A 29 2.12 -1.09 0.48
C LEU A 29 1.58 -0.55 -0.85
N HIS A 30 0.51 -1.13 -1.40
CA HIS A 30 -0.10 -0.65 -2.65
C HIS A 30 -0.60 0.79 -2.54
N SER A 31 -1.26 1.14 -1.44
CA SER A 31 -1.74 2.50 -1.19
C SER A 31 -0.56 3.48 -1.06
N ALA A 32 0.54 3.08 -0.40
CA ALA A 32 1.75 3.90 -0.32
C ALA A 32 2.39 4.13 -1.69
N VAL A 33 2.53 3.09 -2.52
CA VAL A 33 3.09 3.21 -3.87
C VAL A 33 2.20 4.07 -4.77
N ALA A 34 0.88 3.91 -4.69
CA ALA A 34 -0.05 4.75 -5.46
C ALA A 34 0.05 6.23 -5.07
N GLN A 35 0.14 6.54 -3.77
CA GLN A 35 0.33 7.91 -3.29
C GLN A 35 1.69 8.49 -3.75
N LEU A 36 2.77 7.69 -3.66
CA LEU A 36 4.10 8.08 -4.11
C LEU A 36 4.12 8.36 -5.62
N ASP A 37 3.54 7.45 -6.42
CA ASP A 37 3.47 7.55 -7.87
C ASP A 37 2.68 8.80 -8.31
N LEU A 38 1.60 9.15 -7.62
CA LEU A 38 0.85 10.39 -7.89
C LEU A 38 1.64 11.64 -7.50
N PHE A 39 2.35 11.58 -6.38
CA PHE A 39 3.13 12.71 -5.88
C PHE A 39 4.34 13.01 -6.77
N MET A 40 5.07 11.98 -7.20
CA MET A 40 6.21 12.10 -8.13
C MET A 40 5.79 12.60 -9.51
N ASP A 41 4.64 12.19 -10.03
CA ASP A 41 4.15 12.67 -11.33
C ASP A 41 3.94 14.19 -11.37
N SER A 42 3.66 14.80 -10.21
CA SER A 42 3.28 16.21 -10.11
C SER A 42 4.40 17.11 -9.56
N HIS A 43 5.48 16.53 -9.03
CA HIS A 43 6.52 17.29 -8.33
C HIS A 43 7.92 16.88 -8.76
N ARG A 44 8.80 17.86 -8.99
CA ARG A 44 10.23 17.63 -9.14
C ARG A 44 10.89 17.61 -7.76
N LEU A 45 11.18 16.41 -7.29
CA LEU A 45 11.78 16.13 -5.99
C LEU A 45 13.29 15.94 -6.17
N ARG A 46 14.05 16.49 -5.23
CA ARG A 46 15.48 16.24 -5.11
C ARG A 46 15.71 14.79 -4.69
N ALA A 47 16.74 14.15 -5.25
CA ALA A 47 17.01 12.73 -5.04
C ALA A 47 17.21 12.37 -3.56
N ASP A 48 17.84 13.27 -2.78
CA ASP A 48 18.08 13.13 -1.34
C ASP A 48 16.80 13.15 -0.49
N ARG A 49 15.66 13.60 -1.05
CA ARG A 49 14.37 13.69 -0.37
C ARG A 49 13.36 12.64 -0.80
N LEU A 50 13.64 11.90 -1.87
CA LEU A 50 12.72 10.87 -2.40
C LEU A 50 12.38 9.80 -1.35
N THR A 51 13.38 9.35 -0.59
CA THR A 51 13.17 8.37 0.49
C THR A 51 12.27 8.92 1.61
N HIS A 52 12.45 10.18 2.03
CA HIS A 52 11.59 10.79 3.05
C HIS A 52 10.13 10.88 2.57
N VAL A 53 9.92 11.23 1.29
CA VAL A 53 8.60 11.28 0.68
C VAL A 53 7.97 9.89 0.59
N ALA A 54 8.73 8.87 0.17
CA ALA A 54 8.24 7.49 0.13
C ALA A 54 7.80 7.01 1.53
N LEU A 55 8.61 7.27 2.56
CA LEU A 55 8.28 6.94 3.94
C LEU A 55 7.06 7.72 4.47
N ALA A 56 6.86 8.97 4.05
CA ALA A 56 5.66 9.74 4.37
C ALA A 56 4.40 9.11 3.73
N CYS A 57 4.47 8.69 2.46
CA CYS A 57 3.40 7.95 1.80
C CYS A 57 3.08 6.64 2.54
N LEU A 58 4.10 5.90 2.97
CA LEU A 58 3.90 4.67 3.75
C LEU A 58 3.26 4.94 5.12
N SER A 59 3.67 6.01 5.81
CA SER A 59 3.10 6.38 7.10
C SER A 59 1.62 6.77 6.97
N LEU A 60 1.27 7.57 5.97
CA LEU A 60 -0.12 7.92 5.67
C LEU A 60 -0.96 6.69 5.30
N ALA A 61 -0.46 5.85 4.39
CA ALA A 61 -1.13 4.62 4.00
C ALA A 61 -1.39 3.73 5.23
N ALA A 62 -0.38 3.52 6.08
CA ALA A 62 -0.52 2.70 7.29
C ALA A 62 -1.54 3.29 8.27
N LYS A 63 -1.59 4.61 8.44
CA LYS A 63 -2.60 5.29 9.28
C LYS A 63 -4.03 5.11 8.74
N SER A 64 -4.19 4.93 7.43
CA SER A 64 -5.51 4.76 6.78
C SER A 64 -5.96 3.30 6.65
N GLU A 65 -5.03 2.38 6.42
CA GLU A 65 -5.31 0.99 6.05
C GLU A 65 -5.24 0.01 7.24
N GLU A 66 -4.37 0.29 8.22
CA GLU A 66 -4.14 -0.59 9.35
C GLU A 66 -5.02 -0.25 10.56
N LYS A 67 -5.10 -1.19 11.50
CA LYS A 67 -5.59 -0.88 12.85
C LYS A 67 -4.67 0.17 13.46
N PHE A 68 -5.22 1.12 14.22
CA PHE A 68 -4.46 2.22 14.83
C PHE A 68 -3.22 1.74 15.60
N SER A 69 -3.31 0.60 16.31
CA SER A 69 -2.21 0.01 17.07
C SER A 69 -1.06 -0.54 16.22
N ARG A 70 -1.27 -0.75 14.92
CA ARG A 70 -0.26 -1.25 13.96
C ARG A 70 0.38 -0.14 13.12
N ALA A 71 -0.20 1.07 13.12
CA ALA A 71 0.39 2.19 12.41
C ALA A 71 1.76 2.54 13.04
N PRO A 72 2.85 2.60 12.25
CA PRO A 72 4.17 2.85 12.80
C PRO A 72 4.30 4.27 13.34
N THR A 73 4.92 4.41 14.52
CA THR A 73 5.34 5.73 15.01
C THR A 73 6.51 6.25 14.18
N LEU A 74 6.75 7.56 14.19
CA LEU A 74 7.91 8.17 13.55
C LEU A 74 9.24 7.53 14.01
N LYS A 75 9.36 7.27 15.32
CA LYS A 75 10.55 6.65 15.92
C LYS A 75 10.76 5.23 15.38
N THR A 76 9.69 4.44 15.30
CA THR A 76 9.73 3.08 14.74
C THR A 76 10.10 3.11 13.26
N LEU A 77 9.48 4.01 12.48
CA LEU A 77 9.71 4.15 11.06
C LEU A 77 11.16 4.55 10.75
N SER A 78 11.70 5.54 11.48
CA SER A 78 13.10 5.97 11.37
C SER A 78 14.07 4.84 11.70
N LYS A 79 13.82 4.11 12.80
CA LYS A 79 14.66 2.96 13.21
C LYS A 79 14.68 1.84 12.15
N ILE A 80 13.52 1.48 11.60
CA ILE A 80 13.41 0.33 10.67
C ILE A 80 13.89 0.67 9.27
N SER A 81 13.65 1.91 8.82
CA SER A 81 14.13 2.39 7.52
C SER A 81 15.63 2.72 7.52
N GLY A 82 16.22 2.98 8.69
CA GLY A 82 17.59 3.48 8.80
C GLY A 82 17.74 4.95 8.39
N VAL A 83 16.63 5.65 8.16
CA VAL A 83 16.61 7.04 7.69
C VAL A 83 16.36 7.96 8.87
N GLN A 84 17.17 9.02 8.99
CA GLN A 84 16.95 10.06 9.99
C GLN A 84 15.75 10.92 9.59
N LEU A 85 14.72 10.91 10.44
CA LEU A 85 13.47 11.63 10.20
C LEU A 85 13.27 12.73 11.26
N CYS A 86 13.33 13.99 10.85
CA CYS A 86 12.95 15.11 11.71
C CYS A 86 11.42 15.21 11.82
N GLY A 87 10.88 15.23 13.03
CA GLY A 87 9.43 15.16 13.23
C GLY A 87 8.63 16.33 12.68
N LYS A 88 9.17 17.56 12.70
CA LYS A 88 8.49 18.73 12.12
C LYS A 88 8.44 18.61 10.59
N THR A 89 9.59 18.38 9.96
CA THR A 89 9.73 18.22 8.50
C THR A 89 8.94 17.03 7.99
N PHE A 90 8.96 15.91 8.70
CA PHE A 90 8.23 14.71 8.29
C PHE A 90 6.71 14.90 8.34
N ARG A 91 6.17 15.56 9.38
CA ARG A 91 4.74 15.91 9.43
C ARG A 91 4.34 16.85 8.30
N GLN A 92 5.22 17.79 7.94
CA GLN A 92 4.98 18.66 6.79
C GLN A 92 4.91 17.85 5.50
N LEU A 93 5.81 16.89 5.30
CA LEU A 93 5.77 15.98 4.15
C LEU A 93 4.48 15.14 4.13
N GLU A 94 4.05 14.58 5.27
CA GLU A 94 2.78 13.87 5.37
C GLU A 94 1.60 14.78 4.98
N TRP A 95 1.59 16.02 5.47
CA TRP A 95 0.54 16.96 5.11
C TRP A 95 0.55 17.29 3.62
N MET A 96 1.73 17.54 3.02
CA MET A 96 1.87 17.84 1.60
C MET A 96 1.40 16.68 0.71
N VAL A 97 1.81 15.44 1.03
CA VAL A 97 1.34 14.25 0.32
C VAL A 97 -0.17 14.10 0.48
N GLY A 98 -0.69 14.26 1.69
CA GLY A 98 -2.12 14.19 1.99
C GLY A 98 -2.95 15.20 1.19
N GLN A 99 -2.49 16.45 1.11
CA GLN A 99 -3.11 17.50 0.30
C GLN A 99 -3.07 17.16 -1.20
N HIS A 100 -1.93 16.68 -1.70
CA HIS A 100 -1.76 16.33 -3.11
C HIS A 100 -2.76 15.25 -3.56
N VAL A 101 -2.95 14.22 -2.73
CA VAL A 101 -3.95 13.17 -2.99
C VAL A 101 -5.35 13.55 -2.54
N ARG A 102 -5.58 14.83 -2.19
CA ARG A 102 -6.86 15.40 -1.73
C ARG A 102 -7.49 14.62 -0.57
N TRP A 103 -6.64 14.07 0.31
CA TRP A 103 -7.03 13.21 1.42
C TRP A 103 -7.83 11.96 1.02
N ARG A 104 -7.79 11.57 -0.26
CA ARG A 104 -8.40 10.34 -0.78
C ARG A 104 -7.47 9.14 -0.53
N LEU A 105 -7.09 8.93 0.73
CA LEU A 105 -6.10 7.92 1.13
C LEU A 105 -6.56 6.48 0.88
N LEU A 106 -7.88 6.26 0.81
CA LEU A 106 -8.52 4.96 0.54
C LEU A 106 -8.94 4.81 -0.94
N ALA A 107 -8.22 5.45 -1.86
CA ALA A 107 -8.46 5.24 -3.29
C ALA A 107 -8.28 3.74 -3.63
N PRO A 108 -9.18 3.13 -4.42
CA PRO A 108 -9.08 1.71 -4.75
C PRO A 108 -7.78 1.38 -5.48
N THR A 109 -7.10 0.33 -5.03
CA THR A 109 -5.89 -0.23 -5.66
C THR A 109 -6.21 -1.61 -6.24
N PRO A 110 -5.30 -2.26 -7.01
CA PRO A 110 -5.51 -3.63 -7.48
C PRO A 110 -5.81 -4.62 -6.34
N VAL A 111 -5.21 -4.41 -5.16
CA VAL A 111 -5.48 -5.22 -3.95
C VAL A 111 -6.93 -5.10 -3.50
N THR A 112 -7.52 -3.90 -3.59
CA THR A 112 -8.93 -3.67 -3.21
C THR A 112 -9.87 -4.58 -4.01
N TYR A 113 -9.67 -4.66 -5.32
CA TYR A 113 -10.49 -5.49 -6.21
C TYR A 113 -10.16 -6.97 -6.07
N ALA A 114 -8.87 -7.33 -5.96
CA ALA A 114 -8.46 -8.70 -5.71
C ALA A 114 -9.03 -9.25 -4.40
N ALA A 115 -9.09 -8.44 -3.33
CA ALA A 115 -9.67 -8.84 -2.06
C ALA A 115 -11.15 -9.23 -2.16
N LEU A 116 -11.94 -8.54 -3.01
CA LEU A 116 -13.33 -8.89 -3.26
C LEU A 116 -13.48 -10.25 -3.96
N LEU A 117 -12.48 -10.60 -4.76
CA LEU A 117 -12.45 -11.81 -5.56
C LEU A 117 -11.63 -12.96 -4.94
N ALA A 118 -10.96 -12.71 -3.81
CA ALA A 118 -10.02 -13.66 -3.19
C ALA A 118 -10.67 -15.02 -2.87
N GLN A 119 -11.93 -15.01 -2.43
CA GLN A 119 -12.71 -16.23 -2.17
C GLN A 119 -12.99 -17.07 -3.42
N TYR A 120 -12.83 -16.50 -4.62
CA TYR A 120 -13.01 -17.19 -5.91
C TYR A 120 -11.72 -17.72 -6.50
N VAL A 121 -10.57 -17.50 -5.85
CA VAL A 121 -9.32 -18.16 -6.25
C VAL A 121 -9.47 -19.67 -6.12
N VAL A 122 -10.09 -20.15 -5.03
CA VAL A 122 -10.44 -21.56 -4.85
C VAL A 122 -11.88 -21.66 -4.35
N THR A 123 -12.74 -22.19 -5.20
CA THR A 123 -14.15 -22.45 -4.88
C THR A 123 -14.36 -23.90 -4.46
N ASP A 124 -15.51 -24.21 -3.86
CA ASP A 124 -15.81 -25.57 -3.45
C ASP A 124 -16.04 -26.53 -4.62
N SER A 125 -16.31 -26.02 -5.83
CA SER A 125 -16.35 -26.81 -7.08
C SER A 125 -14.96 -27.15 -7.62
N ASP A 126 -13.92 -26.42 -7.21
CA ASP A 126 -12.53 -26.69 -7.64
C ASP A 126 -11.89 -27.84 -6.81
N LEU A 127 -12.54 -28.29 -5.72
CA LEU A 127 -11.97 -29.25 -4.78
C LEU A 127 -12.27 -30.70 -5.18
N THR A 128 -11.21 -31.49 -5.41
CA THR A 128 -11.31 -32.93 -5.70
C THR A 128 -11.61 -33.79 -4.48
N THR A 129 -11.36 -33.27 -3.27
CA THR A 129 -11.64 -33.93 -2.00
C THR A 129 -12.14 -32.94 -0.96
N ARG A 130 -12.98 -33.42 -0.04
CA ARG A 130 -13.49 -32.66 1.12
C ARG A 130 -12.62 -32.82 2.36
N HIS A 131 -11.47 -33.50 2.26
CA HIS A 131 -10.59 -33.70 3.41
C HIS A 131 -10.08 -32.36 3.98
N PRO A 132 -10.35 -32.03 5.26
CA PRO A 132 -10.12 -30.67 5.80
C PRO A 132 -8.68 -30.17 5.66
N LYS A 133 -7.68 -31.04 5.83
CA LYS A 133 -6.26 -30.64 5.70
C LYS A 133 -5.90 -30.26 4.25
N PHE A 134 -6.45 -30.98 3.27
CA PHE A 134 -6.21 -30.68 1.85
C PHE A 134 -6.86 -29.35 1.48
N VAL A 135 -8.14 -29.17 1.83
CA VAL A 135 -8.89 -27.94 1.54
C VAL A 135 -8.20 -26.71 2.13
N ARG A 136 -7.78 -26.78 3.40
CA ARG A 136 -7.05 -25.68 4.06
C ARG A 136 -5.72 -25.38 3.37
N ARG A 137 -4.95 -26.41 3.01
CA ARG A 137 -3.67 -26.24 2.30
C ARG A 137 -3.88 -25.61 0.92
N PHE A 138 -4.80 -26.13 0.13
CA PHE A 138 -5.06 -25.67 -1.24
C PHE A 138 -5.57 -24.21 -1.27
N LYS A 139 -6.50 -23.85 -0.37
CA LYS A 139 -6.95 -22.45 -0.21
C LYS A 139 -5.81 -21.53 0.25
N ARG A 140 -4.95 -21.98 1.18
CA ARG A 140 -3.77 -21.22 1.62
C ARG A 140 -2.77 -21.01 0.48
N ASP A 141 -2.52 -22.03 -0.32
CA ASP A 141 -1.58 -21.95 -1.45
C ASP A 141 -2.12 -21.00 -2.52
N GLY A 142 -3.43 -21.00 -2.79
CA GLY A 142 -4.09 -19.99 -3.63
C GLY A 142 -3.98 -18.57 -3.10
N ALA A 143 -4.16 -18.36 -1.79
CA ALA A 143 -3.99 -17.04 -1.18
C ALA A 143 -2.55 -16.53 -1.30
N LYS A 144 -1.55 -17.40 -1.10
CA LYS A 144 -0.13 -17.06 -1.30
C LYS A 144 0.18 -16.68 -2.74
N LEU A 145 -0.36 -17.42 -3.72
CA LEU A 145 -0.19 -17.09 -5.14
C LEU A 145 -0.81 -15.73 -5.47
N LEU A 146 -2.02 -15.46 -4.97
CA LEU A 146 -2.66 -14.16 -5.17
C LEU A 146 -1.81 -13.02 -4.60
N GLU A 147 -1.29 -13.17 -3.39
CA GLU A 147 -0.40 -12.19 -2.76
C GLU A 147 0.88 -11.99 -3.56
N ALA A 148 1.50 -13.06 -4.07
CA ALA A 148 2.70 -12.98 -4.90
C ALA A 148 2.46 -12.23 -6.22
N TYR A 149 1.33 -12.46 -6.89
CA TYR A 149 0.98 -11.71 -8.10
C TYR A 149 0.66 -10.24 -7.81
N LEU A 150 -0.02 -9.94 -6.70
CA LEU A 150 -0.24 -8.56 -6.28
C LEU A 150 1.10 -7.85 -6.00
N ASP A 151 2.00 -8.50 -5.28
CA ASP A 151 3.33 -7.98 -5.00
C ASP A 151 4.09 -7.71 -6.31
N LEU A 152 4.05 -8.65 -7.26
CA LEU A 152 4.64 -8.51 -8.59
C LEU A 152 4.15 -7.28 -9.36
N THR A 153 2.86 -6.93 -9.24
CA THR A 153 2.30 -5.79 -9.99
C THR A 153 2.95 -4.44 -9.63
N LEU A 154 3.50 -4.31 -8.42
CA LEU A 154 4.20 -3.09 -8.02
C LEU A 154 5.55 -2.91 -8.73
N SER A 155 6.12 -3.99 -9.27
CA SER A 155 7.43 -3.96 -9.95
C SER A 155 7.40 -3.35 -11.34
N ASP A 156 6.24 -3.31 -12.02
CA ASP A 156 6.11 -2.77 -13.38
C ASP A 156 5.28 -1.48 -13.39
N VAL A 157 5.94 -0.38 -13.68
CA VAL A 157 5.31 0.95 -13.72
C VAL A 157 4.24 1.07 -14.82
N ARG A 158 4.29 0.24 -15.86
CA ARG A 158 3.28 0.26 -16.93
C ARG A 158 1.90 -0.17 -16.44
N LEU A 159 1.83 -0.91 -15.34
CA LEU A 159 0.55 -1.31 -14.74
C LEU A 159 -0.17 -0.13 -14.06
N LYS A 160 0.52 0.99 -13.84
CA LYS A 160 -0.08 2.23 -13.30
C LYS A 160 -1.17 2.82 -14.19
N VAL A 161 -1.04 2.70 -15.52
CA VAL A 161 -2.01 3.25 -16.49
C VAL A 161 -3.16 2.30 -16.79
N VAL A 162 -3.11 1.08 -16.23
CA VAL A 162 -4.16 0.08 -16.38
C VAL A 162 -5.17 0.25 -15.25
N GLU A 163 -6.45 0.06 -15.57
CA GLU A 163 -7.53 0.06 -14.58
C GLU A 163 -7.24 -0.93 -13.45
N CYS A 164 -7.29 -0.46 -12.20
CA CYS A 164 -6.98 -1.27 -11.02
C CYS A 164 -7.82 -2.56 -10.92
N VAL A 165 -9.07 -2.50 -11.40
CA VAL A 165 -9.97 -3.65 -11.43
C VAL A 165 -9.47 -4.75 -12.37
N ASP A 166 -8.94 -4.40 -13.53
CA ASP A 166 -8.44 -5.36 -14.51
C ASP A 166 -7.15 -6.01 -14.02
N VAL A 167 -6.28 -5.24 -13.37
CA VAL A 167 -5.06 -5.76 -12.71
C VAL A 167 -5.44 -6.73 -11.58
N GLY A 168 -6.39 -6.35 -10.71
CA GLY A 168 -6.87 -7.22 -9.62
C GLY A 168 -7.50 -8.52 -10.13
N CYS A 169 -8.29 -8.46 -11.20
CA CYS A 169 -8.85 -9.64 -11.87
C CYS A 169 -7.76 -10.52 -12.48
N ALA A 170 -6.75 -9.92 -13.11
CA ALA A 170 -5.62 -10.64 -13.68
C ALA A 170 -4.84 -11.42 -12.62
N CYS A 171 -4.58 -10.83 -11.44
CA CYS A 171 -3.92 -11.54 -10.35
C CYS A 171 -4.70 -12.77 -9.88
N VAL A 172 -6.04 -12.68 -9.79
CA VAL A 172 -6.91 -13.82 -9.45
C VAL A 172 -6.84 -14.89 -10.55
N ALA A 173 -6.89 -14.48 -11.82
CA ALA A 173 -6.79 -15.39 -12.95
C ALA A 173 -5.44 -16.14 -12.96
N CYS A 174 -4.34 -15.43 -12.69
CA CYS A 174 -3.01 -16.02 -12.59
C CYS A 174 -2.91 -17.01 -11.43
N ALA A 175 -3.41 -16.65 -10.24
CA ALA A 175 -3.41 -17.56 -9.09
C ALA A 175 -4.22 -18.84 -9.37
N ARG A 176 -5.39 -18.73 -10.00
CA ARG A 176 -6.18 -19.89 -10.44
C ARG A 176 -5.42 -20.76 -11.44
N ALA A 177 -4.81 -20.15 -12.46
CA ALA A 177 -4.07 -20.86 -13.48
C ALA A 177 -2.87 -21.63 -12.90
N GLU A 178 -2.15 -21.03 -11.95
CA GLU A 178 -0.97 -21.65 -11.32
C GLU A 178 -1.32 -22.78 -10.36
N LEU A 179 -2.57 -22.83 -9.85
CA LEU A 179 -3.13 -23.98 -9.16
C LEU A 179 -3.61 -25.10 -10.10
N GLY A 180 -3.51 -24.92 -11.43
CA GLY A 180 -4.04 -25.85 -12.42
C GLY A 180 -5.55 -25.76 -12.64
N LEU A 181 -6.19 -24.68 -12.18
CA LEU A 181 -7.62 -24.43 -12.37
C LEU A 181 -7.86 -23.63 -13.67
N ALA A 182 -9.11 -23.66 -14.16
CA ALA A 182 -9.53 -22.72 -15.20
C ALA A 182 -9.29 -21.28 -14.72
N ALA A 183 -8.44 -20.54 -15.44
CA ALA A 183 -7.95 -19.22 -15.04
C ALA A 183 -9.09 -18.20 -14.89
N TRP A 184 -10.00 -18.15 -15.87
CA TRP A 184 -11.11 -17.19 -15.90
C TRP A 184 -12.40 -17.82 -16.42
N PRO A 185 -13.07 -18.66 -15.61
CA PRO A 185 -14.30 -19.34 -16.02
C PRO A 185 -15.47 -18.36 -16.18
N ALA A 186 -16.47 -18.74 -16.99
CA ALA A 186 -17.61 -17.88 -17.33
C ALA A 186 -18.38 -17.35 -16.10
N TRP A 187 -18.53 -18.17 -15.05
CA TRP A 187 -19.18 -17.74 -13.81
C TRP A 187 -18.39 -16.63 -13.09
N LEU A 188 -17.06 -16.66 -13.15
CA LEU A 188 -16.21 -15.63 -12.55
C LEU A 188 -16.24 -14.35 -13.39
N ALA A 189 -16.21 -14.49 -14.71
CA ALA A 189 -16.38 -13.38 -15.65
C ALA A 189 -17.72 -12.65 -15.43
N ALA A 190 -18.82 -13.40 -15.28
CA ALA A 190 -20.13 -12.84 -14.97
C ALA A 190 -20.15 -12.13 -13.61
N ARG A 191 -19.53 -12.73 -12.59
CA ARG A 191 -19.51 -12.16 -11.23
C ARG A 191 -18.63 -10.93 -11.07
N ALA A 192 -17.50 -10.88 -11.78
CA ALA A 192 -16.62 -9.71 -11.82
C ALA A 192 -17.11 -8.64 -12.82
N ALA A 193 -18.13 -8.95 -13.62
CA ALA A 193 -18.57 -8.14 -14.76
C ALA A 193 -17.42 -7.80 -15.73
N ARG A 194 -16.49 -8.75 -15.94
CA ARG A 194 -15.30 -8.57 -16.77
C ARG A 194 -15.10 -9.72 -17.75
N GLN A 195 -15.07 -9.34 -19.03
CA GLN A 195 -14.89 -10.28 -20.13
C GLN A 195 -13.46 -10.86 -20.15
N PRO A 196 -13.29 -12.12 -20.59
CA PRO A 196 -11.97 -12.73 -20.72
C PRO A 196 -10.98 -11.91 -21.56
N ALA A 197 -11.47 -11.20 -22.59
CA ALA A 197 -10.65 -10.35 -23.45
C ALA A 197 -9.96 -9.19 -22.72
N ALA A 198 -10.54 -8.67 -21.64
CA ALA A 198 -9.93 -7.61 -20.83
C ALA A 198 -8.85 -8.16 -19.89
N VAL A 199 -9.08 -9.35 -19.31
CA VAL A 199 -8.23 -9.93 -18.26
C VAL A 199 -7.07 -10.74 -18.83
N ALA A 200 -7.30 -11.51 -19.90
CA ALA A 200 -6.34 -12.48 -20.43
C ALA A 200 -5.01 -11.87 -20.92
N PRO A 201 -4.96 -10.68 -21.58
CA PRO A 201 -3.69 -10.05 -21.94
C PRO A 201 -2.85 -9.69 -20.71
N LEU A 202 -3.47 -9.12 -19.68
CA LEU A 202 -2.80 -8.74 -18.43
C LEU A 202 -2.33 -9.97 -17.66
N ALA A 203 -3.17 -11.01 -17.58
CA ALA A 203 -2.80 -12.26 -16.91
C ALA A 203 -1.57 -12.92 -17.57
N ARG A 204 -1.52 -12.95 -18.91
CA ARG A 204 -0.36 -13.46 -19.65
C ARG A 204 0.90 -12.64 -19.40
N LEU A 205 0.78 -11.31 -19.33
CA LEU A 205 1.89 -10.44 -18.98
C LEU A 205 2.43 -10.76 -17.58
N LEU A 206 1.55 -10.84 -16.58
CA LEU A 206 1.93 -11.14 -15.20
C LEU A 206 2.57 -12.53 -15.06
N GLN A 207 2.03 -13.55 -15.73
CA GLN A 207 2.62 -14.89 -15.75
C GLN A 207 4.03 -14.88 -16.34
N ARG A 208 4.24 -14.15 -17.46
CA ARG A 208 5.56 -14.03 -18.07
C ARG A 208 6.55 -13.30 -17.16
N MET A 209 6.10 -12.24 -16.49
CA MET A 209 6.91 -11.53 -15.51
C MET A 209 7.29 -12.46 -14.34
N MET A 210 6.34 -13.23 -13.81
CA MET A 210 6.57 -14.19 -12.73
C MET A 210 7.59 -15.26 -13.13
N GLN A 211 7.51 -15.79 -14.36
CA GLN A 211 8.48 -16.75 -14.89
C GLN A 211 9.88 -16.16 -14.96
N ILE A 212 10.02 -14.92 -15.45
CA ILE A 212 11.32 -14.23 -15.52
C ILE A 212 11.91 -14.05 -14.12
N MET A 213 11.11 -13.66 -13.13
CA MET A 213 11.59 -13.54 -11.75
C MET A 213 12.08 -14.88 -11.19
N LYS A 214 11.28 -15.94 -11.32
CA LYS A 214 11.64 -17.28 -10.85
C LYS A 214 12.93 -17.79 -11.51
N SER A 215 13.12 -17.55 -12.82
CA SER A 215 14.35 -17.96 -13.51
C SER A 215 15.61 -17.27 -12.98
N ARG A 216 15.49 -16.01 -12.54
CA ARG A 216 16.60 -15.24 -11.97
C ARG A 216 16.95 -15.72 -10.56
N GLU A 217 15.95 -16.09 -9.77
CA GLU A 217 16.18 -16.66 -8.44
C GLU A 217 16.92 -18.01 -8.54
N THR A 218 16.50 -18.88 -9.47
CA THR A 218 17.16 -20.17 -9.69
C THR A 218 18.60 -20.04 -10.21
N SER A 219 18.89 -19.03 -11.05
CA SER A 219 20.26 -18.82 -11.54
C SER A 219 21.20 -18.36 -10.42
N VAL A 220 20.73 -17.47 -9.53
CA VAL A 220 21.52 -16.99 -8.39
C VAL A 220 21.81 -18.11 -7.39
N GLU A 221 20.85 -18.99 -7.12
CA GLU A 221 21.08 -20.17 -6.27
C GLU A 221 22.11 -21.13 -6.88
N SER A 222 22.11 -21.30 -8.21
CA SER A 222 23.08 -22.17 -8.89
C SER A 222 24.51 -21.62 -8.93
N GLU A 223 24.70 -20.29 -8.88
CA GLU A 223 26.03 -19.66 -8.84
C GLU A 223 26.69 -19.75 -7.46
N ILE A 224 25.90 -19.79 -6.38
CA ILE A 224 26.40 -19.92 -5.00
C ILE A 224 27.03 -21.30 -4.75
N ASP A 225 26.55 -22.34 -5.46
CA ASP A 225 27.02 -23.72 -5.30
C ASP A 225 28.27 -24.07 -6.15
N GLN A 226 28.69 -23.18 -7.06
CA GLN A 226 29.86 -23.38 -7.93
C GLN A 226 31.16 -22.78 -7.36
N GLY A 227 31.13 -22.22 -6.15
CA GLY A 227 32.27 -21.52 -5.54
C GLY A 227 33.41 -22.39 -4.99
N TYR A 228 33.35 -23.72 -5.13
CA TYR A 228 34.34 -24.65 -4.56
C TYR A 228 35.04 -25.52 -5.63
N SER A 229 35.60 -24.90 -6.66
CA SER A 229 36.70 -25.52 -7.43
C SER A 229 37.42 -24.50 -8.32
N SER A 230 38.64 -24.16 -7.91
CA SER A 230 39.86 -24.03 -8.73
C SER A 230 40.68 -22.80 -8.38
N ALA A 231 41.78 -23.04 -7.68
CA ALA A 231 42.87 -22.11 -7.49
C ALA A 231 43.84 -22.17 -8.69
N ARG A 232 44.40 -20.99 -9.01
CA ARG A 232 45.64 -20.68 -9.76
C ARG A 232 45.62 -20.76 -11.30
N THR A 233 45.70 -19.59 -11.95
CA THR A 233 46.95 -18.95 -12.47
C THR A 233 46.58 -17.70 -13.27
N SER A 234 46.92 -16.50 -12.77
CA SER A 234 47.94 -15.58 -13.30
C SER A 234 47.33 -14.31 -13.91
N PRO A 235 48.03 -13.16 -13.82
CA PRO A 235 47.43 -11.83 -13.98
C PRO A 235 47.62 -11.28 -15.39
N ASN A 236 46.69 -10.45 -15.88
CA ASN A 236 47.03 -9.50 -16.92
C ASN A 236 46.27 -8.17 -16.78
N GLN A 237 46.99 -7.11 -17.12
CA GLN A 237 46.75 -5.70 -16.82
C GLN A 237 45.80 -5.00 -17.83
N THR A 238 45.05 -4.02 -17.28
CA THR A 238 44.62 -2.70 -17.83
C THR A 238 43.72 -2.60 -19.10
N PRO A 239 43.08 -1.42 -19.40
CA PRO A 239 42.70 -0.27 -18.56
C PRO A 239 41.22 0.19 -18.70
N SER A 240 40.87 1.13 -17.80
CA SER A 240 39.70 2.01 -17.74
C SER A 240 39.25 2.69 -19.05
N THR A 241 37.93 2.82 -19.24
CA THR A 241 37.34 4.03 -19.85
C THR A 241 35.88 4.22 -19.41
N SER A 242 35.61 5.34 -18.73
CA SER A 242 34.26 5.82 -18.41
C SER A 242 33.78 6.75 -19.54
N PRO A 243 32.51 6.72 -19.96
CA PRO A 243 31.95 7.82 -20.74
C PRO A 243 31.27 8.83 -19.82
N SER A 244 31.84 10.04 -19.80
CA SER A 244 31.19 11.27 -19.35
C SER A 244 30.17 11.71 -20.39
N PHE A 245 28.92 11.98 -20.00
CA PHE A 245 27.93 12.59 -20.89
C PHE A 245 27.54 13.97 -20.38
N HIS A 246 27.85 14.96 -21.22
CA HIS A 246 27.42 16.35 -21.13
C HIS A 246 25.89 16.45 -21.18
N VAL A 247 25.32 17.18 -20.23
CA VAL A 247 23.90 17.55 -20.19
C VAL A 247 23.72 18.87 -20.95
N GLU A 248 23.02 18.82 -22.08
CA GLU A 248 22.61 20.00 -22.84
C GLU A 248 21.26 20.50 -22.32
N ARG A 249 21.22 21.74 -21.80
CA ARG A 249 20.01 22.41 -21.29
C ARG A 249 19.19 22.99 -22.45
N ARG A 250 17.88 22.69 -22.48
CA ARG A 250 16.86 23.52 -23.16
C ARG A 250 15.84 24.04 -22.13
N PRO A 251 15.28 25.25 -22.34
CA PRO A 251 14.52 25.95 -21.30
C PRO A 251 13.02 25.62 -21.28
N ASP A 252 12.53 25.58 -20.04
CA ASP A 252 11.30 26.14 -19.48
C ASP A 252 9.91 25.66 -19.93
N GLY A 253 9.32 24.84 -19.06
CA GLY A 253 7.90 24.84 -18.73
C GLY A 253 7.74 24.99 -17.22
N ASN A 254 6.76 25.78 -16.77
CA ASN A 254 6.53 26.12 -15.36
C ASN A 254 6.40 24.85 -14.47
N TYR A 255 7.41 24.57 -13.65
CA TYR A 255 7.38 23.57 -12.59
C TYR A 255 7.77 24.23 -11.26
N THR A 256 7.02 23.96 -10.19
CA THR A 256 7.38 24.38 -8.83
C THR A 256 8.44 23.42 -8.29
N VAL A 257 9.67 23.92 -8.14
CA VAL A 257 10.74 23.24 -7.40
C VAL A 257 10.49 23.50 -5.92
N LEU A 258 10.27 22.44 -5.14
CA LEU A 258 10.11 22.55 -3.69
C LEU A 258 11.50 22.58 -3.05
N ASP A 259 12.01 23.78 -2.76
CA ASP A 259 13.19 23.97 -1.94
C ASP A 259 12.76 24.27 -0.50
N LEU A 260 13.16 23.41 0.43
CA LEU A 260 12.94 23.57 1.87
C LEU A 260 14.31 23.71 2.52
N GLU A 261 14.93 24.87 2.35
CA GLU A 261 16.14 25.27 3.09
C GLU A 261 15.74 25.69 4.52
N GLU A 262 16.44 25.16 5.53
CA GLU A 262 16.21 25.36 6.97
C GLU A 262 16.73 26.72 7.48
N SER A 263 16.71 27.79 6.66
CA SER A 263 17.38 29.05 7.01
C SER A 263 16.63 30.29 6.51
N ASN A 264 15.36 30.47 6.88
CA ASN A 264 14.80 31.82 6.99
C ASN A 264 13.57 31.86 7.90
N THR A 265 13.76 32.07 9.20
CA THR A 265 12.68 32.27 10.19
C THR A 265 12.37 33.75 10.44
N GLN A 266 12.64 34.64 9.48
CA GLN A 266 12.22 36.04 9.58
C GLN A 266 11.52 36.47 8.30
N SER A 267 10.29 36.98 8.46
CA SER A 267 9.40 37.62 7.46
C SER A 267 8.31 36.77 6.76
N ILE A 268 7.36 36.18 7.51
CA ILE A 268 5.97 36.06 7.02
C ILE A 268 4.99 36.33 8.18
N THR A 269 4.78 37.59 8.51
CA THR A 269 3.58 38.08 9.19
C THR A 269 2.59 38.53 8.13
N GLN A 270 1.83 37.59 7.57
CA GLN A 270 0.63 37.87 6.79
C GLN A 270 -0.45 36.89 7.28
N PRO A 271 -1.61 37.38 7.77
CA PRO A 271 -2.69 36.51 8.20
C PRO A 271 -3.32 35.87 6.97
N TYR A 272 -3.12 34.56 6.78
CA TYR A 272 -3.86 33.80 5.77
C TYR A 272 -5.34 33.76 6.17
N THR A 273 -6.17 34.50 5.44
CA THR A 273 -7.63 34.43 5.51
C THR A 273 -8.07 33.06 4.99
N LEU A 274 -8.80 32.32 5.83
CA LEU A 274 -9.48 31.09 5.45
C LEU A 274 -10.44 31.36 4.26
N PRO A 275 -10.41 30.54 3.19
CA PRO A 275 -11.46 30.61 2.18
C PRO A 275 -12.81 30.32 2.83
N THR A 276 -13.72 31.29 2.74
CA THR A 276 -15.08 31.19 3.24
C THR A 276 -15.82 30.08 2.48
N ALA A 277 -16.68 29.35 3.18
CA ALA A 277 -17.24 28.04 2.83
C ALA A 277 -18.18 27.98 1.60
N VAL A 278 -18.02 28.83 0.59
CA VAL A 278 -19.03 29.02 -0.48
C VAL A 278 -18.65 28.40 -1.84
N ASP A 279 -17.39 28.02 -2.09
CA ASP A 279 -16.99 27.33 -3.34
C ASP A 279 -16.48 25.89 -3.13
N MET A 280 -16.99 25.21 -2.11
CA MET A 280 -17.00 23.75 -2.11
C MET A 280 -18.24 23.28 -2.88
N THR A 281 -18.12 23.13 -4.20
CA THR A 281 -18.96 22.16 -4.91
C THR A 281 -18.55 20.77 -4.44
N LEU A 282 -19.02 20.42 -3.24
CA LEU A 282 -19.18 19.05 -2.79
C LEU A 282 -19.93 18.35 -3.91
N GLN A 283 -19.24 17.51 -4.68
CA GLN A 283 -19.91 16.41 -5.35
C GLN A 283 -20.46 15.53 -4.22
N ARG A 284 -21.65 15.89 -3.74
CA ARG A 284 -22.48 15.03 -2.90
C ARG A 284 -22.64 13.74 -3.69
N VAL A 285 -22.00 12.70 -3.17
CA VAL A 285 -22.20 11.33 -3.63
C VAL A 285 -23.63 10.98 -3.26
N ASN A 286 -24.53 11.03 -4.24
CA ASN A 286 -25.98 10.97 -4.03
C ASN A 286 -26.52 9.53 -3.90
N THR A 287 -25.67 8.51 -3.98
CA THR A 287 -26.09 7.10 -4.13
C THR A 287 -25.50 6.19 -3.06
N ALA A 288 -26.38 5.48 -2.33
CA ALA A 288 -26.03 4.54 -1.28
C ALA A 288 -25.22 3.31 -1.77
N THR A 289 -25.14 3.09 -3.08
CA THR A 289 -24.33 2.03 -3.70
C THR A 289 -22.83 2.31 -3.60
N ASP A 290 -22.43 3.58 -3.56
CA ASP A 290 -21.01 3.99 -3.52
C ASP A 290 -20.39 3.77 -2.13
N TYR A 291 -21.23 3.70 -1.08
CA TYR A 291 -20.80 3.40 0.28
C TYR A 291 -20.43 1.92 0.51
N ARG A 292 -20.86 1.00 -0.37
CA ARG A 292 -20.65 -0.45 -0.12
C ARG A 292 -19.21 -0.93 -0.36
N TYR A 293 -18.39 -0.16 -1.08
CA TYR A 293 -17.09 -0.63 -1.55
C TYR A 293 -15.92 -0.41 -0.58
N CYS A 294 -16.05 0.46 0.44
CA CYS A 294 -14.94 0.77 1.36
C CYS A 294 -14.86 -0.11 2.62
N ARG A 295 -15.70 -1.14 2.77
CA ARG A 295 -15.79 -1.95 4.00
C ARG A 295 -15.23 -3.38 3.91
N SER A 296 -14.49 -3.70 2.86
CA SER A 296 -14.09 -5.09 2.56
C SER A 296 -12.96 -5.64 3.44
N ARG A 297 -12.35 -4.83 4.32
CA ARG A 297 -11.20 -5.27 5.12
C ARG A 297 -11.51 -5.78 6.53
N ARG A 298 -12.73 -5.57 7.03
CA ARG A 298 -13.12 -6.07 8.37
C ARG A 298 -13.84 -7.42 8.35
N LEU A 299 -14.19 -7.95 7.18
CA LEU A 299 -15.00 -9.16 7.06
C LEU A 299 -14.20 -10.45 6.88
N VAL A 300 -12.89 -10.37 6.56
CA VAL A 300 -12.08 -11.58 6.33
C VAL A 300 -11.64 -12.26 7.64
N ASP A 301 -11.64 -11.52 8.76
CA ASP A 301 -11.33 -12.08 10.10
C ASP A 301 -12.54 -12.80 10.75
N ALA A 302 -13.75 -12.71 10.17
CA ALA A 302 -15.00 -13.18 10.81
C ALA A 302 -15.48 -14.57 10.34
N SER A 303 -14.74 -15.29 9.50
CA SER A 303 -15.17 -16.60 8.97
C SER A 303 -14.61 -17.82 9.70
N LEU A 304 -14.23 -17.68 10.97
CA LEU A 304 -13.99 -18.81 11.86
C LEU A 304 -14.97 -18.70 13.03
N GLU A 305 -15.92 -19.63 13.07
CA GLU A 305 -16.91 -19.91 14.12
C GLU A 305 -18.16 -19.01 14.17
N VAL A 306 -19.23 -19.51 13.54
CA VAL A 306 -20.60 -19.00 13.71
C VAL A 306 -21.25 -19.78 14.86
N GLN A 307 -21.43 -19.14 16.02
CA GLN A 307 -22.51 -19.47 16.94
C GLN A 307 -23.61 -18.40 16.80
N PRO A 308 -24.90 -18.78 16.70
CA PRO A 308 -25.98 -17.81 16.57
C PRO A 308 -26.24 -17.16 17.93
N SER A 309 -25.91 -15.87 18.06
CA SER A 309 -26.30 -15.07 19.23
C SER A 309 -27.65 -14.40 18.98
N THR A 310 -28.65 -14.80 19.74
CA THR A 310 -29.93 -14.11 19.88
C THR A 310 -29.73 -12.90 20.80
N SER A 311 -29.71 -11.68 20.25
CA SER A 311 -29.86 -10.49 21.07
C SER A 311 -30.58 -9.38 20.31
N VAL A 312 -31.71 -8.97 20.89
CA VAL A 312 -32.61 -7.93 20.41
C VAL A 312 -32.00 -6.58 20.76
N ALA A 313 -31.87 -5.68 19.78
CA ALA A 313 -31.31 -4.35 19.99
C ALA A 313 -32.30 -3.45 20.75
N VAL A 314 -31.98 -3.10 22.00
CA VAL A 314 -32.67 -2.06 22.77
C VAL A 314 -31.98 -0.72 22.57
N LYS A 315 -32.71 0.26 22.04
CA LYS A 315 -32.31 1.66 21.87
C LYS A 315 -32.24 2.33 23.26
N ARG A 316 -31.04 2.61 23.78
CA ARG A 316 -30.87 3.43 24.99
C ARG A 316 -30.63 4.88 24.60
N GLY A 317 -31.54 5.75 25.07
CA GLY A 317 -31.41 7.21 25.03
C GLY A 317 -30.28 7.69 25.93
N ILE A 318 -29.78 8.88 25.63
CA ILE A 318 -28.71 9.56 26.34
C ILE A 318 -29.31 10.21 27.59
N ASP A 319 -29.03 9.67 28.79
CA ASP A 319 -29.40 10.28 30.06
C ASP A 319 -28.25 11.14 30.60
N THR A 320 -28.49 12.45 30.68
CA THR A 320 -27.57 13.49 31.18
C THR A 320 -27.38 13.50 32.70
N ASN A 321 -27.90 12.51 33.43
CA ASN A 321 -27.87 12.47 34.90
C ASN A 321 -26.60 11.80 35.49
N VAL A 322 -25.88 10.99 34.72
CA VAL A 322 -24.71 10.23 35.21
C VAL A 322 -23.47 11.11 35.43
N ASP A 323 -23.39 12.26 34.75
CA ASP A 323 -22.25 13.18 34.87
C ASP A 323 -22.29 14.08 36.11
N ILE A 324 -23.47 14.23 36.74
CA ILE A 324 -23.62 15.02 37.98
C ILE A 324 -23.17 14.17 39.20
N GLU A 325 -23.43 12.86 39.18
CA GLU A 325 -23.04 11.96 40.27
C GLU A 325 -21.52 11.70 40.32
N ARG A 326 -20.86 11.62 39.17
CA ARG A 326 -19.38 11.49 39.10
C ARG A 326 -18.64 12.73 39.60
N LYS A 327 -19.26 13.92 39.57
CA LYS A 327 -18.66 15.15 40.11
C LYS A 327 -18.80 15.27 41.62
N ARG A 328 -19.83 14.71 42.24
CA ARG A 328 -19.97 14.68 43.72
C ARG A 328 -18.95 13.75 44.39
N TYR A 329 -18.59 12.64 43.76
CA TYR A 329 -17.63 11.69 44.34
C TYR A 329 -16.17 12.22 44.39
N ARG A 330 -15.80 13.14 43.49
CA ARG A 330 -14.44 13.72 43.47
C ARG A 330 -14.21 14.80 44.54
N LEU A 331 -15.25 15.49 45.00
CA LEU A 331 -15.13 16.51 46.05
C LEU A 331 -15.11 15.88 47.46
N ALA A 332 -15.80 14.75 47.68
CA ALA A 332 -15.76 14.05 48.98
C ALA A 332 -14.39 13.39 49.26
N SER A 333 -13.68 12.93 48.22
CA SER A 333 -12.36 12.30 48.38
C SER A 333 -11.23 13.30 48.65
N GLN A 334 -11.39 14.60 48.34
CA GLN A 334 -10.38 15.63 48.61
C GLN A 334 -10.51 16.29 49.99
N MET A 335 -11.63 16.10 50.71
CA MET A 335 -11.80 16.63 52.07
C MET A 335 -11.43 15.64 53.20
N SER A 336 -11.05 14.41 52.87
CA SER A 336 -10.63 13.40 53.86
C SER A 336 -9.12 13.33 54.12
N GLN A 337 -8.31 14.25 53.58
CA GLN A 337 -6.85 14.31 53.80
C GLN A 337 -6.38 15.50 54.65
N VAL A 338 -7.26 16.16 55.41
CA VAL A 338 -6.87 17.31 56.27
C VAL A 338 -7.18 17.11 57.77
N LEU A 339 -7.62 15.93 58.20
CA LEU A 339 -7.73 15.62 59.63
C LEU A 339 -7.19 14.22 59.91
N LEU A 340 -5.89 14.16 60.19
CA LEU A 340 -5.27 13.45 61.33
C LEU A 340 -3.78 13.83 61.40
#